data_AF-A0A812QS17-F1
#
_entry.id   AF-A0A812QS17-F1
#
_cell.length_a   1.000
_cell.length_b   1.000
_cell.length_c   1.000
_cell.angle_alpha   90.00
_cell.angle_beta   90.00
_cell.angle_gamma   90.00
#
_symmetry.space_group_name_H-M   'P 1'
#
loop_
_entity.id
_entity.type
_entity.pdbx_description
1 polymer ?
#
loop_
_entity_poly.entity_id
_entity_poly.type
_entity_poly.pdbx_seq_one_letter_code
_entity_poly.pdbx_strand_id
1 'polypeptide(L)' 'MSIRDMEHEIAGLTDRAARDELCVEDLSQSTFGIVDAGIAGGMLGTGIINFPQSASMGGEL' A
#
# COMPACT_ATOMS: atom_id res chain seq x y z
N MET A 1 15.91 -2.68 8.73
CA MET A 1 14.52 -3.15 8.87
C MET A 1 14.47 -4.58 8.40
N SER A 2 14.05 -5.50 9.26
CA SER A 2 13.81 -6.89 8.87
C SER A 2 12.39 -7.06 8.31
N ILE A 3 12.11 -8.21 7.69
CA ILE A 3 10.76 -8.55 7.21
C ILE A 3 9.74 -8.52 8.35
N ARG A 4 10.14 -8.99 9.54
CA ARG A 4 9.31 -8.98 10.74
C ARG A 4 9.00 -7.56 11.23
N ASP A 5 9.99 -6.66 11.13
CA ASP A 5 9.78 -5.26 11.51
C ASP A 5 8.81 -4.58 10.52
N MET A 6 8.94 -4.86 9.21
CA MET A 6 7.99 -4.40 8.19
C MET A 6 6.57 -4.90 8.46
N GLU A 7 6.40 -6.19 8.76
CA GLU A 7 5.09 -6.77 9.09
C GLU A 7 4.44 -6.04 10.26
N HIS A 8 5.21 -5.75 11.31
CA HIS A 8 4.70 -5.06 12.49
C HIS A 8 4.27 -3.62 12.18
N GLU A 9 5.04 -2.90 11.35
CA GLU A 9 4.67 -1.55 10.90
C GLU A 9 3.41 -1.56 10.02
N ILE A 10 3.30 -2.51 9.09
CA ILE A 10 2.11 -2.67 8.23
C ILE A 10 0.86 -2.96 9.08
N ALA A 11 0.97 -3.83 10.08
CA ALA A 11 -0.12 -4.11 11.01
C ALA A 11 -0.55 -2.85 11.77
N GLY A 12 0.40 -2.05 12.27
CA GLY A 12 0.09 -0.79 12.96
C GLY A 12 -0.61 0.24 12.07
N LEU A 13 -0.19 0.36 10.80
CA LEU A 13 -0.87 1.23 9.82
C LEU A 13 -2.29 0.73 9.51
N THR A 14 -2.47 -0.59 9.43
CA THR A 14 -3.78 -1.21 9.16
C THR A 14 -4.76 -0.96 10.32
N ASP A 15 -4.30 -1.08 11.57
CA ASP A 15 -5.12 -0.79 12.75
C ASP A 15 -5.55 0.68 12.80
N ARG A 16 -4.65 1.61 12.46
CA ARG A 16 -4.97 3.04 12.36
C ARG A 16 -5.94 3.34 11.23
N ALA A 17 -5.78 2.67 10.09
CA ALA A 17 -6.70 2.77 8.96
C ALA A 17 -8.12 2.34 9.35
N ALA A 18 -8.25 1.22 10.09
CA ALA A 18 -9.53 0.70 10.53
C ALA A 18 -10.25 1.62 11.54
N ARG A 19 -9.52 2.54 12.17
CA ARG A 19 -10.04 3.53 13.13
C ARG A 19 -10.24 4.93 12.53
N ASP A 20 -10.01 5.11 11.23
CA ASP A 20 -10.00 6.41 10.55
C ASP A 20 -8.95 7.41 11.13
N GLU A 21 -7.86 6.89 11.71
CA GLU A 21 -6.78 7.67 12.34
C GLU A 21 -5.54 7.83 11.43
N LEU A 22 -5.68 7.54 10.14
CA LEU A 22 -4.65 7.79 9.13
C LEU A 22 -4.67 9.25 8.70
N CYS A 23 -3.53 9.93 8.80
CA CYS A 23 -3.37 11.28 8.33
C CYS A 23 -2.74 11.29 6.93
N VAL A 24 -2.89 12.39 6.20
CA VAL A 24 -2.35 12.53 4.83
C VAL A 24 -0.82 12.44 4.83
N GLU A 25 -0.21 12.89 5.91
CA GLU A 25 1.23 12.82 6.15
C GLU A 25 1.75 11.38 6.15
N ASP A 26 0.97 10.42 6.66
CA ASP A 26 1.33 8.99 6.67
C ASP A 26 1.35 8.38 5.25
N LEU A 27 0.61 8.98 4.31
CA LEU A 27 0.46 8.47 2.93
C LEU A 27 1.41 9.17 1.93
N SER A 28 1.76 10.43 2.20
CA SER A 28 2.43 11.34 1.26
C SER A 28 3.93 11.08 1.02
N GLN A 29 4.59 10.26 1.84
CA GLN A 29 6.03 10.02 1.74
C GLN A 29 6.43 8.78 0.91
N SER A 30 5.46 8.12 0.28
CA SER A 30 5.73 6.90 -0.47
C SER A 30 6.40 7.17 -1.83
N THR A 31 7.52 6.51 -2.10
CA THR A 31 8.21 6.56 -3.41
C THR A 31 7.69 5.51 -4.40
N PHE A 32 7.07 4.45 -3.88
CA PHE A 32 6.57 3.30 -4.62
C PHE A 32 5.25 2.83 -4.02
N GLY A 33 4.29 2.43 -4.85
CA GLY A 33 3.00 1.89 -4.42
C GLY A 33 2.89 0.39 -4.69
N ILE A 34 2.40 -0.39 -3.74
CA ILE A 34 1.99 -1.78 -3.97
C ILE A 34 0.47 -1.83 -3.90
N VAL A 35 -0.16 -2.37 -4.94
CA VAL A 35 -1.62 -2.57 -4.99
C VAL A 35 -1.87 -4.04 -5.25
N ASP A 36 -2.56 -4.72 -4.34
CA ASP A 36 -3.00 -6.09 -4.55
C ASP A 36 -4.39 -6.08 -5.22
N ALA A 37 -4.43 -6.39 -6.52
CA ALA A 37 -5.68 -6.52 -7.27
C ALA A 37 -6.26 -7.95 -7.19
N GLY A 38 -5.49 -8.91 -6.67
CA GLY A 38 -5.83 -10.32 -6.60
C GLY A 38 -6.94 -10.62 -5.59
N ILE A 39 -6.95 -9.93 -4.44
CA ILE A 39 -8.01 -10.05 -3.42
C ILE A 39 -9.41 -9.73 -3.98
N ALA A 40 -9.50 -8.84 -4.97
CA ALA A 40 -10.76 -8.43 -5.59
C ALA A 40 -11.11 -9.19 -6.88
N GLY A 41 -10.31 -10.18 -7.29
CA GLY A 41 -10.50 -10.93 -8.54
C GLY A 41 -10.15 -10.16 -9.81
N GLY A 42 -9.38 -9.07 -9.70
CA GLY A 42 -8.94 -8.24 -10.81
C GLY A 42 -7.76 -8.87 -11.54
N MET A 43 -8.03 -9.52 -12.68
CA MET A 43 -7.08 -10.41 -13.35
C MET A 43 -6.02 -9.71 -14.23
N LEU A 44 -6.02 -8.38 -14.33
CA LEU A 44 -4.97 -7.49 -14.88
C LEU A 44 -5.58 -6.09 -15.03
N GLY A 45 -5.05 -5.11 -14.30
CA GLY A 45 -5.45 -3.71 -14.40
C GLY A 45 -4.23 -2.81 -14.59
N THR A 46 -4.32 -1.80 -15.45
CA THR A 46 -3.30 -0.76 -15.53
C THR A 46 -3.29 0.02 -14.22
N GLY A 47 -2.27 -0.18 -13.38
CA GLY A 47 -2.08 0.56 -12.14
C GLY A 47 -1.93 2.06 -12.43
N ILE A 48 -2.73 2.89 -11.75
CA ILE A 48 -2.63 4.34 -11.84
C ILE A 48 -1.58 4.81 -10.83
N ILE A 49 -0.56 5.51 -11.32
CA ILE A 49 0.49 6.10 -10.47
C ILE A 49 -0.10 7.29 -9.70
N ASN A 50 0.02 7.28 -8.38
CA ASN A 50 -0.33 8.43 -7.53
C ASN A 50 0.89 9.35 -7.36
N PHE A 51 0.93 10.49 -8.06
CA PHE A 51 2.05 11.43 -8.00
C PHE A 51 2.30 11.90 -6.55
N PRO A 52 3.54 11.83 -5.99
CA PRO A 52 4.85 11.72 -6.64
C PRO A 52 5.45 10.29 -6.75
N GLN A 53 4.66 9.22 -6.59
CA GLN A 53 5.18 7.84 -6.68
C GLN A 53 5.80 7.57 -8.06
N SER A 54 6.93 6.86 -8.07
CA SER A 54 7.68 6.57 -9.29
C SER A 54 7.14 5.36 -10.06
N ALA A 55 6.55 4.39 -9.35
CA ALA A 55 5.94 3.20 -9.93
C ALA A 55 4.93 2.58 -8.97
N SER A 56 3.96 1.85 -9.53
CA SER A 56 3.03 1.00 -8.80
C SER A 56 3.14 -0.44 -9.30
N MET A 57 3.27 -1.41 -8.38
CA MET A 57 3.23 -2.84 -8.72
C MET A 57 1.88 -3.42 -8.35
N GLY A 58 1.20 -3.99 -9.35
CA GLY A 58 0.02 -4.82 -9.17
C GLY A 58 0.42 -6.23 -8.77
N GLY A 59 -0.08 -6.74 -7.65
CA GLY A 59 0.00 -8.16 -7.33
C GLY A 59 -0.97 -8.95 -8.21
N GLU A 60 -0.45 -9.93 -8.96
CA GLU A 60 -1.24 -11.01 -9.53
C GLU A 60 -1.37 -12.13 -8.48
N LEU A 61 -2.49 -12.86 -8.49
CA LEU A 61 -2.57 -14.15 -7.81
C LEU A 61 -1.57 -15.14 -8.42
#